data_AF-A0A3E0HR91-F1
#
_entry.id   AF-A0A3E0HR91-F1
#
_cell.length_a   1.000
_cell.length_b   1.000
_cell.length_c   1.000
_cell.angle_alpha   90.00
_cell.angle_beta   90.00
_cell.angle_gamma   90.00
#
_symmetry.space_group_name_H-M   'P 1'
#
loop_
_entity.id
_entity.type
_entity.pdbx_description
1 polymer ?
#
loop_
_entity_poly.entity_id
_entity_poly.type
_entity_poly.pdbx_seq_one_letter_code
_entity_poly.pdbx_strand_id
1 'polypeptide(L)'
;MRVTNTFLIALISLSLFSCNSKKQLENKWDKLIKADSEQVEIKRIEELSDFISEINGHFKMNGITQSKDALNLLTQTKDSIKINHINLLIYWKENSFHAKNWKPINQNNIYLLFRE
;
A
#
# COMPACT_ATOMS: atom_id res chain seq x y z
N MET A 1 -19.33 -34.75 -19.61
CA MET A 1 -18.23 -33.87 -19.11
C MET A 1 -18.43 -32.46 -19.64
N ARG A 2 -19.04 -31.55 -18.87
CA ARG A 2 -19.18 -30.11 -19.22
C ARG A 2 -18.79 -29.18 -18.06
N VAL A 3 -18.20 -29.73 -16.99
CA VAL A 3 -17.92 -29.01 -15.74
C VAL A 3 -16.45 -28.56 -15.64
N THR A 4 -15.55 -29.14 -16.45
CA THR A 4 -14.11 -28.86 -16.39
C THR A 4 -13.69 -27.56 -17.09
N ASN A 5 -14.43 -27.09 -18.11
CA ASN A 5 -14.04 -25.89 -18.87
C ASN A 5 -14.38 -24.59 -18.14
N THR A 6 -15.48 -24.54 -17.40
CA THR A 6 -15.90 -23.32 -16.68
C THR A 6 -14.98 -23.01 -15.50
N PHE A 7 -14.47 -24.06 -14.82
CA PHE A 7 -13.53 -23.91 -13.69
C PHE A 7 -12.18 -23.33 -14.14
N LEU A 8 -11.68 -23.74 -15.32
CA LEU A 8 -10.42 -23.26 -15.86
C LEU A 8 -10.46 -21.77 -16.25
N ILE A 9 -11.57 -21.33 -16.85
CA ILE A 9 -11.76 -19.93 -17.29
C ILE A 9 -11.87 -18.98 -16.08
N ALA A 10 -12.56 -19.42 -15.02
CA ALA A 10 -12.62 -18.68 -13.76
C ALA A 10 -11.24 -18.57 -13.08
N LEU A 11 -10.44 -19.65 -13.08
CA LEU A 11 -9.09 -19.63 -12.49
C LEU A 11 -8.14 -18.69 -13.25
N ILE A 12 -8.17 -18.73 -14.59
CA ILE A 12 -7.29 -17.89 -15.44
C ILE A 12 -7.66 -16.41 -15.27
N SER A 13 -8.95 -16.08 -15.28
CA SER A 13 -9.40 -14.69 -15.09
C SER A 13 -9.04 -14.14 -13.70
N LEU A 14 -9.24 -14.91 -12.62
CA LEU A 14 -8.81 -14.47 -11.28
C LEU A 14 -7.29 -14.24 -11.19
N SER A 15 -6.49 -15.12 -11.81
CA SER A 15 -5.03 -15.00 -11.80
C SER A 15 -4.53 -13.76 -12.55
N LEU A 16 -5.13 -13.41 -13.69
CA LEU A 16 -4.76 -12.24 -14.48
C LEU A 16 -5.13 -10.92 -13.79
N PHE A 17 -6.30 -10.85 -13.16
CA PHE A 17 -6.70 -9.68 -12.38
C PHE A 17 -5.76 -9.46 -11.18
N SER A 18 -5.41 -10.52 -10.45
CA SER A 18 -4.50 -10.41 -9.29
C SER A 18 -3.08 -9.97 -9.69
N CYS A 19 -2.55 -10.50 -10.79
CA CYS A 19 -1.25 -10.12 -11.33
C CYS A 19 -1.23 -8.65 -11.77
N ASN A 20 -2.32 -8.18 -12.39
CA ASN A 20 -2.47 -6.78 -12.77
C ASN A 20 -2.52 -5.84 -11.55
N SER A 21 -3.29 -6.19 -10.52
CA SER A 21 -3.38 -5.39 -9.28
C SER A 21 -2.03 -5.25 -8.58
N LYS A 22 -1.28 -6.36 -8.45
CA LYS A 22 0.05 -6.32 -7.82
C LYS A 22 1.02 -5.40 -8.58
N LYS A 23 1.06 -5.51 -9.91
CA LYS A 23 1.93 -4.66 -10.76
C LYS A 23 1.56 -3.18 -10.66
N GLN A 24 0.27 -2.86 -10.55
CA GLN A 24 -0.19 -1.49 -10.34
C GLN A 24 0.18 -0.97 -8.94
N LEU A 25 0.04 -1.77 -7.89
CA LEU A 25 0.52 -1.42 -6.55
C LEU A 25 2.03 -1.16 -6.54
N GLU A 26 2.83 -2.01 -7.19
CA GLU A 26 4.28 -1.82 -7.34
C GLU A 26 4.60 -0.50 -8.04
N ASN A 27 3.92 -0.18 -9.15
CA ASN A 27 4.13 1.07 -9.89
C ASN A 27 3.76 2.30 -9.07
N LYS A 28 2.60 2.28 -8.41
CA LYS A 28 2.11 3.39 -7.58
C LYS A 28 3.02 3.61 -6.37
N TRP A 29 3.45 2.54 -5.72
CA TRP A 29 4.41 2.59 -4.63
C TRP A 29 5.76 3.14 -5.07
N ASP A 30 6.31 2.66 -6.18
CA ASP A 30 7.59 3.16 -6.73
C ASP A 30 7.54 4.65 -7.05
N LYS A 31 6.41 5.14 -7.59
CA LYS A 31 6.19 6.57 -7.82
C LYS A 31 6.09 7.38 -6.52
N LEU A 32 5.44 6.82 -5.50
CA LEU A 32 5.32 7.46 -4.18
C LEU A 32 6.70 7.64 -3.54
N ILE A 33 7.53 6.59 -3.48
CA ILE A 33 8.86 6.67 -2.84
C ILE A 33 9.85 7.56 -3.60
N LYS A 34 9.56 7.87 -4.88
CA LYS A 34 10.35 8.75 -5.74
C LYS A 34 9.77 10.17 -5.85
N ALA A 35 8.74 10.51 -5.08
CA ALA A 35 8.20 11.86 -5.07
C ALA A 35 9.29 12.86 -4.67
N ASP A 36 9.39 13.96 -5.42
CA ASP A 36 10.42 15.00 -5.27
C ASP A 36 9.89 16.27 -4.59
N SER A 37 8.60 16.33 -4.30
CA SER A 37 7.92 17.45 -3.66
C SER A 37 6.70 16.97 -2.88
N GLU A 38 6.31 17.73 -1.84
CA GLU A 38 5.14 17.40 -1.02
C GLU A 38 3.86 17.30 -1.86
N GLN A 39 3.68 18.20 -2.83
CA GLN A 39 2.49 18.18 -3.69
C GLN A 39 2.42 16.90 -4.55
N VAL A 40 3.56 16.46 -5.10
CA VAL A 40 3.62 15.19 -5.84
C VAL A 40 3.38 14.02 -4.90
N GLU A 41 3.99 14.02 -3.71
CA GLU A 41 3.79 12.98 -2.70
C GLU A 41 2.32 12.83 -2.32
N ILE A 42 1.63 13.92 -1.99
CA ILE A 42 0.20 13.93 -1.64
C ILE A 42 -0.63 13.29 -2.76
N LYS A 43 -0.42 13.73 -4.01
CA LYS A 43 -1.13 13.16 -5.16
C LYS A 43 -0.86 11.66 -5.33
N ARG A 44 0.38 11.19 -5.09
CA ARG A 44 0.71 9.76 -5.16
C ARG A 44 0.09 8.95 -4.03
N ILE A 45 -0.06 9.54 -2.84
CA ILE A 45 -0.78 8.93 -1.72
C ILE A 45 -2.25 8.76 -2.07
N GLU A 46 -2.90 9.80 -2.60
CA GLU A 46 -4.29 9.75 -3.07
C GLU A 46 -4.47 8.67 -4.15
N GLU A 47 -3.63 8.69 -5.20
CA GLU A 47 -3.67 7.69 -6.28
C GLU A 47 -3.44 6.25 -5.79
N LEU A 48 -2.66 6.08 -4.72
CA LEU A 48 -2.42 4.78 -4.09
C LEU A 48 -3.64 4.38 -3.24
N SER A 49 -4.17 5.29 -2.43
CA SER A 49 -5.34 5.07 -1.58
C SER A 49 -6.54 4.68 -2.43
N ASP A 50 -6.89 5.49 -3.42
CA ASP A 50 -8.00 5.24 -4.35
C ASP A 50 -7.91 3.85 -4.98
N PHE A 51 -6.71 3.43 -5.36
CA PHE A 51 -6.51 2.13 -5.97
C PHE A 51 -6.62 0.98 -4.98
N ILE A 52 -6.17 1.15 -3.73
CA ILE A 52 -6.37 0.17 -2.67
C ILE A 52 -7.88 -0.01 -2.43
N SER A 53 -8.66 1.08 -2.38
CA SER A 53 -10.11 1.03 -2.22
C SER A 53 -10.79 0.38 -3.44
N GLU A 54 -10.36 0.70 -4.66
CA GLU A 54 -10.87 0.11 -5.92
C GLU A 54 -10.71 -1.42 -5.94
N ILE A 55 -9.60 -1.95 -5.44
CA ILE A 55 -9.36 -3.40 -5.37
C ILE A 55 -9.99 -4.06 -4.12
N ASN A 56 -10.79 -3.31 -3.34
CA ASN A 56 -11.33 -3.71 -2.04
C ASN A 56 -10.21 -4.23 -1.11
N GLY A 57 -9.12 -3.48 -1.06
CA GLY A 57 -7.93 -3.79 -0.29
C GLY A 57 -7.98 -3.20 1.11
N HIS A 58 -7.20 -3.79 2.00
CA HIS A 58 -6.96 -3.30 3.36
C HIS A 58 -5.47 -3.24 3.60
N PHE A 59 -5.02 -2.35 4.48
CA PHE A 59 -3.60 -2.22 4.76
C PHE A 59 -3.27 -2.14 6.25
N LYS A 60 -2.04 -2.53 6.57
CA LYS A 60 -1.39 -2.29 7.86
C LYS A 60 -0.17 -1.42 7.63
N MET A 61 0.03 -0.42 8.47
CA MET A 61 1.11 0.54 8.33
C MET A 61 2.02 0.52 9.56
N ASN A 62 3.32 0.36 9.31
CA ASN A 62 4.32 0.36 10.36
C ASN A 62 5.40 1.41 10.07
N GLY A 63 5.63 2.29 11.04
CA GLY A 63 6.78 3.18 11.06
C GLY A 63 7.99 2.43 11.62
N ILE A 64 9.11 2.49 10.93
CA ILE A 64 10.39 1.99 11.45
C ILE A 64 11.14 3.18 12.03
N THR A 65 11.51 3.10 13.30
CA THR A 65 12.26 4.15 13.98
C THR A 65 13.73 4.16 13.54
N GLN A 66 14.45 5.21 13.95
CA GLN A 66 15.92 5.24 13.81
C GLN A 66 16.62 4.11 14.59
N SER A 67 16.04 3.64 15.70
CA SER A 67 16.52 2.47 16.47
C SER A 67 16.16 1.12 15.84
N LYS A 68 15.48 1.11 14.68
CA LYS A 68 14.98 -0.07 13.95
C LYS A 68 13.82 -0.81 14.62
N ASP A 69 13.16 -0.17 15.59
CA ASP A 69 11.93 -0.70 16.18
C ASP A 69 10.76 -0.48 15.21
N ALA A 70 9.84 -1.44 15.18
CA ALA A 70 8.59 -1.32 14.41
C ALA A 70 7.48 -0.73 15.28
N LEU A 71 6.82 0.31 14.77
CA LEU A 71 5.74 1.01 15.43
C LEU A 71 4.48 0.95 14.58
N ASN A 72 3.37 0.58 15.19
CA ASN A 72 2.07 0.66 14.54
C ASN A 72 1.59 2.11 14.53
N LEU A 73 1.57 2.72 13.34
CA LEU A 73 1.21 4.14 13.16
C LEU A 73 -0.29 4.41 13.34
N LEU A 74 -1.13 3.37 13.31
CA LEU A 74 -2.57 3.49 13.56
C LEU A 74 -2.91 3.79 15.02
N THR A 75 -2.03 3.42 15.95
CA THR A 75 -2.30 3.44 17.39
C THR A 75 -1.43 4.44 18.15
N GLN A 76 -0.58 5.20 17.45
CA GLN A 76 0.46 5.99 18.08
C GLN A 76 0.08 7.47 18.19
N THR A 77 0.05 7.96 19.42
CA THR A 77 -0.31 9.35 19.78
C THR A 77 0.89 10.21 20.21
N LYS A 78 2.12 9.69 20.09
CA LYS A 78 3.32 10.35 20.59
C LYS A 78 4.11 11.02 19.45
N ASP A 79 3.99 12.34 19.39
CA ASP A 79 4.73 13.23 18.47
C ASP A 79 6.26 13.14 18.59
N SER A 80 6.79 12.49 19.64
CA SER A 80 8.22 12.50 19.95
C SER A 80 9.06 11.45 19.21
N ILE A 81 8.45 10.56 18.43
CA ILE A 81 9.18 9.43 17.84
C ILE A 81 9.63 9.72 16.41
N LYS A 82 10.96 9.76 16.22
CA LYS A 82 11.57 9.95 14.90
C LYS A 82 11.43 8.69 14.04
N ILE A 83 10.49 8.73 13.11
CA ILE A 83 10.29 7.72 12.07
C ILE A 83 11.43 7.87 11.03
N ASN A 84 12.10 6.77 10.70
CA ASN A 84 13.10 6.70 9.63
C ASN A 84 12.43 6.44 8.28
N HIS A 85 11.53 5.46 8.22
CA HIS A 85 10.73 5.14 7.04
C HIS A 85 9.47 4.38 7.44
N ILE A 86 8.58 4.17 6.48
CA ILE A 86 7.29 3.54 6.63
C ILE A 86 7.21 2.35 5.69
N ASN A 87 6.65 1.27 6.22
CA ASN A 87 6.30 0.09 5.47
C ASN A 87 4.78 -0.09 5.50
N LEU A 88 4.23 -0.52 4.38
CA LEU A 88 2.82 -0.79 4.20
C LEU A 88 2.65 -2.26 3.80
N LEU A 89 1.72 -2.95 4.44
CA LEU A 89 1.33 -4.28 4.06
C LEU A 89 -0.12 -4.24 3.58
N ILE A 90 -0.30 -4.41 2.29
CA ILE A 90 -1.59 -4.31 1.61
C ILE A 90 -2.10 -5.72 1.33
N TYR A 91 -3.37 -5.98 1.61
CA TYR A 91 -4.07 -7.23 1.39
C TYR A 91 -5.28 -7.00 0.50
N TRP A 92 -5.53 -7.89 -0.45
CA TRP A 92 -6.77 -7.89 -1.24
C TRP A 92 -7.08 -9.31 -1.68
N LYS A 93 -8.31 -9.77 -1.47
CA LYS A 93 -8.69 -11.19 -1.68
C LYS A 93 -7.68 -12.11 -0.94
N GLU A 94 -7.03 -13.03 -1.66
CA GLU A 94 -6.00 -13.93 -1.13
C GLU A 94 -4.56 -13.44 -1.40
N ASN A 95 -4.40 -12.19 -1.86
CA ASN A 95 -3.11 -11.63 -2.24
C ASN A 95 -2.59 -10.65 -1.19
N SER A 96 -1.28 -10.43 -1.21
CA SER A 96 -0.63 -9.39 -0.42
C SER A 96 0.52 -8.72 -1.16
N PHE A 97 0.81 -7.49 -0.77
CA PHE A 97 1.93 -6.69 -1.27
C PHE A 97 2.62 -5.98 -0.12
N HIS A 98 3.94 -6.17 -0.03
CA HIS A 98 4.80 -5.55 0.98
C HIS A 98 5.48 -4.33 0.37
N ALA A 99 4.85 -3.17 0.57
CA ALA A 99 5.38 -1.87 0.23
C ALA A 99 6.39 -1.42 1.30
N LYS A 100 7.60 -1.04 0.91
CA LYS A 100 8.70 -0.77 1.85
C LYS A 100 9.40 0.56 1.58
N ASN A 101 10.03 1.08 2.64
CA ASN A 101 11.00 2.17 2.60
C ASN A 101 10.44 3.53 2.16
N TRP A 102 9.15 3.80 2.32
CA TRP A 102 8.64 5.15 2.06
C TRP A 102 9.13 6.10 3.15
N LYS A 103 9.72 7.22 2.74
CA LYS A 103 10.16 8.29 3.65
C LYS A 103 9.34 9.53 3.32
N PRO A 104 8.33 9.86 4.14
CA PRO A 104 7.51 11.04 3.91
C PRO A 104 8.37 12.30 3.85
N ILE A 105 8.15 13.15 2.85
CA ILE A 105 8.78 14.48 2.80
C ILE A 105 8.27 15.31 3.98
N ASN A 106 6.96 15.21 4.25
CA ASN A 106 6.29 15.79 5.40
C ASN A 106 5.63 14.70 6.23
N GLN A 107 5.92 14.66 7.53
CA GLN A 107 5.37 13.64 8.44
C GLN A 107 3.84 13.72 8.58
N ASN A 108 3.22 14.85 8.24
CA ASN A 108 1.76 14.95 8.24
C ASN A 108 1.12 14.12 7.11
N ASN A 109 1.87 13.83 6.04
CA ASN A 109 1.35 13.07 4.89
C ASN A 109 1.08 11.60 5.23
N ILE A 110 1.71 11.08 6.29
CA ILE A 110 1.47 9.74 6.83
C ILE A 110 -0.02 9.52 7.09
N TYR A 111 -0.70 10.55 7.63
CA TYR A 111 -2.09 10.43 8.05
C TYR A 111 -3.10 10.50 6.91
N LEU A 112 -2.67 10.90 5.71
CA LEU A 112 -3.56 10.99 4.55
C LEU A 112 -4.07 9.62 4.12
N LEU A 113 -3.28 8.56 4.31
CA LEU A 113 -3.70 7.19 4.05
C LEU A 113 -4.88 6.73 4.93
N PHE A 114 -5.16 7.40 6.06
CA PHE A 114 -6.26 7.03 6.97
C PHE A 114 -7.54 7.86 6.77
N ARG A 115 -7.54 8.84 5.85
CA ARG A 115 -8.69 9.69 5.58
C ARG A 115 -9.64 9.00 4.59
N GLU A 116 -10.31 7.94 5.03
CA GLU A 116 -11.53 7.42 4.40
C GLU A 116 -12.74 7.70 5.29
#